data_AF-A0A0A1Z442-F1
#
_entry.id   AF-A0A0A1Z442-F1
#
_cell.length_a   1.000
_cell.length_b   1.000
_cell.length_c   1.000
_cell.angle_alpha   90.00
_cell.angle_beta   90.00
_cell.angle_gamma   90.00
#
_symmetry.space_group_name_H-M   'P 1'
#
loop_
_entity.id
_entity.type
_entity.pdbx_description
1 polymer ?
#
loop_
_entity_poly.entity_id
_entity_poly.type
_entity_poly.pdbx_seq_one_letter_code
_entity_poly.pdbx_strand_id
1 'polypeptide(L)'
;MGGLLNSATEASGNWSLFIAGVVAVWEWFQHLFATIWGGLGWPHATLIIFIVSVYCFSSEIKSILPRIKKVGATGVEVDPQPPLVQPSLRDEEKLQHAHSGDYPSTFAVALGLIQGEILNKNQTEQIQYLVMTDANWRVLWLFENTYSVIFGGQIQLLQLLNERGVAGFPNDEAVREWQAYKERFAPHLNEWEMTPFIDFLVVRELITKTDDALFIAPRGNEFLTWMVKNGRSPNRPW
;
A
#
# COMPACT_ATOMS: atom_id res chain seq x y z
N MET A 1 -12.80 30.70 -23.90
CA MET A 1 -11.43 30.28 -23.51
C MET A 1 -11.06 31.04 -22.25
N GLY A 2 -11.03 30.37 -21.10
CA GLY A 2 -10.79 30.99 -19.78
C GLY A 2 -11.71 30.36 -18.73
N GLY A 3 -11.26 29.28 -18.08
CA GLY A 3 -12.08 28.59 -17.08
C GLY A 3 -11.54 27.27 -16.51
N LEU A 4 -10.26 26.93 -16.69
CA LEU A 4 -9.70 25.64 -16.24
C LEU A 4 -8.48 25.76 -15.29
N LEU A 5 -8.30 26.91 -14.62
CA LEU A 5 -7.15 27.11 -13.71
C LEU A 5 -7.47 27.12 -12.21
N ASN A 6 -8.72 26.90 -11.79
CA ASN A 6 -9.10 27.06 -10.38
C ASN A 6 -9.23 25.75 -9.56
N SER A 7 -9.11 24.56 -10.17
CA SER A 7 -9.35 23.29 -9.44
C SER A 7 -8.10 22.71 -8.74
N ALA A 8 -6.89 23.15 -9.10
CA ALA A 8 -5.66 22.61 -8.52
C ALA A 8 -5.33 23.18 -7.13
N THR A 9 -5.84 24.38 -6.82
CA THR A 9 -5.59 25.07 -5.55
C THR A 9 -6.46 24.57 -4.39
N GLU A 10 -7.56 23.85 -4.66
CA GLU A 10 -8.44 23.33 -3.59
C GLU A 10 -7.93 21.99 -3.01
N ALA A 11 -7.23 21.18 -3.80
CA ALA A 11 -6.77 19.85 -3.36
C ALA A 11 -5.57 19.91 -2.38
N SER A 12 -4.72 20.94 -2.48
CA SER A 12 -3.56 21.10 -1.59
C SER A 12 -3.96 21.55 -0.18
N GLY A 13 -5.05 22.32 -0.04
CA GLY A 13 -5.53 22.81 1.25
C GLY A 13 -6.00 21.70 2.20
N ASN A 14 -6.61 20.63 1.66
CA ASN A 14 -7.13 19.53 2.48
C ASN A 14 -6.02 18.67 3.09
N TRP A 15 -4.91 18.46 2.38
CA TRP A 15 -3.77 17.68 2.90
C TRP A 15 -3.02 18.42 4.00
N SER A 16 -2.82 19.74 3.87
CA SER A 16 -2.20 20.54 4.93
C SER A 16 -3.03 20.54 6.21
N LEU A 17 -4.36 20.60 6.11
CA LEU A 17 -5.25 20.54 7.27
C LEU A 17 -5.24 19.15 7.94
N PHE A 18 -5.18 18.08 7.15
CA PHE A 18 -5.06 16.73 7.67
C PHE A 18 -3.72 16.50 8.40
N ILE A 19 -2.59 16.86 7.77
CA ILE A 19 -1.27 16.71 8.38
C ILE A 19 -1.13 17.57 9.64
N ALA A 20 -1.61 18.83 9.60
CA ALA A 20 -1.64 19.67 10.79
C ALA A 20 -2.49 19.05 11.92
N GLY A 21 -3.62 18.41 11.57
CA GLY A 21 -4.43 17.66 12.53
C GLY A 21 -3.69 16.47 13.15
N VAL A 22 -2.98 15.68 12.34
CA VAL A 22 -2.19 14.53 12.83
C VAL A 22 -1.04 14.98 13.73
N VAL A 23 -0.32 16.02 13.34
CA VAL A 23 0.79 16.58 14.15
C VAL A 23 0.27 17.12 15.48
N ALA A 24 -0.83 17.87 15.47
CA ALA A 24 -1.44 18.39 16.70
C ALA A 24 -1.91 17.27 17.66
N VAL A 25 -2.50 16.20 17.12
CA VAL A 25 -2.89 15.02 17.91
C VAL A 25 -1.66 14.32 18.51
N TRP A 26 -0.58 14.23 17.75
CA TRP A 26 0.67 13.61 18.20
C TRP A 26 1.36 14.42 19.31
N GLU A 27 1.47 15.74 19.14
CA GLU A 27 2.02 16.64 20.18
C GLU A 27 1.20 16.56 21.46
N TRP A 28 -0.14 16.57 21.35
CA TRP A 28 -1.02 16.39 22.50
C TRP A 28 -0.75 15.06 23.23
N PHE A 29 -0.55 13.97 22.48
CA PHE A 29 -0.24 12.66 23.04
C PHE A 29 1.13 12.65 23.76
N GLN A 30 2.16 13.27 23.19
CA GLN A 30 3.46 13.41 23.82
C GLN A 30 3.38 14.20 25.14
N HIS A 31 2.64 15.31 25.14
CA HIS A 31 2.44 16.12 26.35
C HIS A 31 1.67 15.37 27.43
N LEU A 32 0.65 14.58 27.05
CA LEU A 32 -0.08 13.72 27.97
C LEU A 32 0.85 12.70 28.62
N PHE A 33 1.68 12.00 27.83
CA PHE A 33 2.65 11.02 28.34
C PHE A 33 3.69 11.65 29.26
N ALA A 34 4.27 12.80 28.88
CA ALA A 34 5.24 13.51 29.70
C ALA A 34 4.64 13.96 31.04
N THR A 35 3.39 14.43 31.03
CA THR A 35 2.67 14.85 32.25
C THR A 35 2.39 13.67 33.17
N ILE A 36 1.93 12.54 32.61
CA ILE A 36 1.67 11.32 33.37
C ILE A 36 2.97 10.79 33.98
N TRP A 37 4.08 10.79 33.23
CA TRP A 37 5.36 10.26 33.68
C TRP A 37 6.06 11.15 34.71
N GLY A 38 5.95 12.47 34.57
CA GLY A 38 6.56 13.44 35.48
C GLY A 38 5.74 13.70 36.75
N GLY A 39 4.41 13.62 36.69
CA GLY A 39 3.52 13.98 37.79
C GLY A 39 3.06 12.81 38.66
N LEU A 40 2.87 11.63 38.06
CA LEU A 40 2.45 10.41 38.75
C LEU A 40 3.62 9.44 38.75
N GLY A 41 4.24 9.23 39.92
CA GLY A 41 5.37 8.31 40.05
C GLY A 41 5.14 6.99 39.30
N TRP A 42 6.22 6.45 38.73
CA TRP A 42 6.24 5.35 37.76
C TRP A 42 5.23 4.19 37.96
N PRO A 43 4.94 3.71 39.19
CA PRO A 43 3.94 2.65 39.40
C PRO A 43 2.50 3.02 38.99
N HIS A 44 2.13 4.30 39.04
CA HIS A 44 0.77 4.75 38.72
C HIS A 44 0.59 4.97 37.22
N ALA A 45 1.62 5.51 36.55
CA ALA A 45 1.63 5.68 35.10
C ALA A 45 1.47 4.34 34.37
N THR A 46 2.20 3.30 34.80
CA THR A 46 2.09 1.95 34.23
C THR A 46 0.72 1.33 34.45
N LEU A 47 0.13 1.52 35.64
CA LEU A 47 -1.23 1.06 35.95
C LEU A 47 -2.29 1.73 35.06
N ILE A 48 -2.21 3.05 34.85
CA ILE A 48 -3.15 3.79 34.01
C ILE A 48 -3.05 3.34 32.54
N ILE A 49 -1.83 3.21 32.01
CA ILE A 49 -1.61 2.72 30.63
C ILE A 49 -2.16 1.30 30.48
N PHE A 50 -1.95 0.44 31.46
CA PHE A 50 -2.47 -0.93 31.45
C PHE A 50 -4.01 -0.94 31.42
N ILE A 51 -4.67 -0.15 32.26
CA ILE A 51 -6.14 -0.05 32.29
C ILE A 51 -6.68 0.47 30.95
N VAL A 52 -6.08 1.53 30.40
CA VAL A 52 -6.49 2.11 29.11
C VAL A 52 -6.32 1.10 27.98
N SER A 53 -5.18 0.38 27.95
CA SER A 53 -4.91 -0.66 26.95
C SER A 53 -5.95 -1.78 27.03
N VAL A 54 -6.24 -2.28 28.23
CA VAL A 54 -7.27 -3.32 28.43
C VAL A 54 -8.64 -2.83 27.97
N TYR A 55 -8.97 -1.54 28.16
CA TYR A 55 -10.25 -0.99 27.74
C TYR A 55 -10.35 -0.82 26.21
N CYS A 56 -9.34 -0.22 25.58
CA CYS A 56 -9.26 -0.01 24.13
C CYS A 56 -9.25 -1.34 23.36
N PHE A 57 -8.52 -2.34 23.86
CA PHE A 57 -8.41 -3.65 23.23
C PHE A 57 -9.41 -4.67 23.79
N SER A 58 -10.42 -4.24 24.55
CA SER A 58 -11.36 -5.15 25.23
C SER A 58 -12.17 -6.01 24.24
N SER A 59 -12.48 -5.51 23.05
CA SER A 59 -13.15 -6.27 21.98
C SER A 59 -12.28 -7.41 21.45
N GLU A 60 -10.99 -7.14 21.24
CA GLU A 60 -10.00 -8.09 20.74
C GLU A 60 -9.64 -9.12 21.82
N ILE A 61 -9.43 -8.69 23.07
CA ILE A 61 -9.20 -9.56 24.21
C ILE A 61 -10.38 -10.51 24.41
N LYS A 62 -11.64 -10.02 24.29
CA LYS A 62 -12.84 -10.87 24.35
C LYS A 62 -12.90 -11.92 23.25
N SER A 63 -12.29 -11.68 22.09
CA SER A 63 -12.24 -12.66 21.00
C SER A 63 -11.22 -13.79 21.25
N ILE A 64 -10.17 -13.49 22.03
CA ILE A 64 -9.07 -14.42 22.35
C ILE A 64 -9.33 -15.18 23.66
N LEU A 65 -9.97 -14.54 24.64
CA LEU A 65 -10.30 -15.13 25.94
C LEU A 65 -10.98 -16.51 25.88
N PRO A 66 -11.98 -16.77 25.01
CA PRO A 66 -12.62 -18.08 24.95
C PRO A 66 -11.71 -19.20 24.41
N ARG A 67 -10.55 -18.86 23.84
CA ARG A 67 -9.59 -19.83 23.31
C ARG A 67 -8.60 -20.34 24.36
N ILE A 68 -8.52 -19.69 25.52
CA ILE A 68 -7.61 -20.08 26.61
C ILE A 68 -8.36 -21.02 27.56
N LYS A 69 -8.27 -22.33 27.33
CA LYS A 69 -8.95 -23.34 28.17
C LYS A 69 -8.26 -23.59 29.50
N LYS A 70 -6.93 -23.50 29.55
CA LYS A 70 -6.17 -23.88 30.75
C LYS A 70 -4.88 -23.06 30.85
N VAL A 71 -4.72 -22.38 31.98
CA VAL A 71 -3.45 -21.74 32.38
C VAL A 71 -2.86 -22.60 33.48
N GLY A 72 -1.78 -23.31 33.17
CA GLY A 72 -1.09 -24.22 34.10
C GLY A 72 0.31 -23.71 34.45
N ALA A 73 0.93 -24.31 35.48
CA ALA A 73 2.29 -23.97 35.93
C ALA A 73 3.37 -24.18 34.85
N THR A 74 3.05 -24.89 33.76
CA THR A 74 3.93 -25.21 32.64
C THR A 74 3.65 -24.39 31.37
N GLY A 75 2.68 -23.46 31.38
CA GLY A 75 2.39 -22.59 30.23
C GLY A 75 0.90 -22.49 29.87
N VAL A 76 0.64 -21.78 28.77
CA VAL A 76 -0.71 -21.59 28.20
C VAL A 76 -0.91 -22.63 27.09
N GLU A 77 -1.82 -23.58 27.32
CA GLU A 77 -2.22 -24.56 26.31
C GLU A 77 -3.31 -23.94 25.43
N VAL A 78 -2.95 -23.58 24.20
CA VAL A 78 -3.88 -23.07 23.18
C VAL A 78 -4.31 -24.26 22.31
N ASP A 79 -5.62 -24.52 22.22
CA ASP A 79 -6.19 -25.60 21.39
C ASP A 79 -5.72 -25.41 19.93
N PRO A 80 -5.22 -26.46 19.24
CA PRO A 80 -4.88 -26.37 17.83
C PRO A 80 -6.10 -25.88 17.05
N GLN A 81 -5.87 -24.86 16.23
CA GLN A 81 -6.89 -24.20 15.41
C GLN A 81 -7.74 -25.27 14.70
N PRO A 82 -9.08 -25.28 14.88
CA PRO A 82 -9.93 -26.22 14.15
C PRO A 82 -9.67 -26.02 12.64
N PRO A 83 -9.65 -27.11 11.85
CA PRO A 83 -9.42 -27.02 10.41
C PRO A 83 -10.40 -25.99 9.85
N LEU A 84 -9.88 -25.10 8.98
CA LEU A 84 -10.69 -24.13 8.26
C LEU A 84 -11.90 -24.85 7.69
N VAL A 85 -13.07 -24.57 8.26
CA VAL A 85 -14.35 -25.12 7.82
C VAL A 85 -14.49 -24.68 6.37
N GLN A 86 -14.42 -25.63 5.43
CA GLN A 86 -14.83 -25.37 4.06
C GLN A 86 -16.27 -24.84 4.11
N PRO A 87 -16.56 -23.67 3.53
CA PRO A 87 -17.88 -23.09 3.60
C PRO A 87 -18.87 -24.08 2.97
N SER A 88 -19.75 -24.64 3.79
CA SER A 88 -20.88 -25.41 3.31
C SER A 88 -21.81 -24.48 2.54
N LEU A 89 -22.26 -24.92 1.36
CA LEU A 89 -23.16 -24.23 0.42
C LEU A 89 -24.52 -23.75 0.99
N ARG A 90 -24.73 -23.78 2.31
CA ARG A 90 -25.98 -23.39 2.98
C ARG A 90 -26.03 -21.94 3.48
N ASP A 91 -24.91 -21.21 3.44
CA ASP A 91 -24.87 -19.79 3.84
C ASP A 91 -25.04 -18.80 2.66
N GLU A 92 -25.47 -19.26 1.48
CA GLU A 92 -25.70 -18.39 0.32
C GLU A 92 -26.79 -17.32 0.55
N GLU A 93 -27.73 -17.55 1.47
CA GLU A 93 -28.82 -16.60 1.74
C GLU A 93 -28.38 -15.35 2.54
N LYS A 94 -27.20 -15.34 3.16
CA LYS A 94 -26.65 -14.17 3.88
C LYS A 94 -25.67 -13.31 3.08
N LEU A 95 -25.43 -13.64 1.82
CA LEU A 95 -24.69 -12.77 0.89
C LEU A 95 -25.55 -11.64 0.30
N GLN A 96 -26.82 -11.54 0.71
CA GLN A 96 -27.67 -10.43 0.32
C GLN A 96 -27.17 -9.14 0.99
N HIS A 97 -26.62 -8.27 0.15
CA HIS A 97 -26.13 -6.91 0.41
C HIS A 97 -24.63 -6.83 0.70
N ALA A 98 -23.81 -7.50 -0.12
CA ALA A 98 -22.50 -6.95 -0.44
C ALA A 98 -22.69 -5.47 -0.78
N HIS A 99 -22.00 -4.59 -0.04
CA HIS A 99 -22.19 -3.15 -0.06
C HIS A 99 -22.43 -2.64 -1.48
N SER A 100 -23.54 -1.94 -1.70
CA SER A 100 -23.68 -1.06 -2.85
C SER A 100 -22.52 -0.09 -2.78
N GLY A 101 -21.47 -0.33 -3.57
CA GLY A 101 -20.26 0.47 -3.53
C GLY A 101 -20.54 1.94 -3.81
N ASP A 102 -19.56 2.81 -3.53
CA ASP A 102 -19.66 4.27 -3.65
C ASP A 102 -20.11 4.76 -5.05
N TYR A 103 -20.05 3.89 -6.06
CA TYR A 103 -20.36 4.18 -7.47
C TYR A 103 -21.34 3.15 -8.07
N PRO A 104 -22.62 3.14 -7.66
CA PRO A 104 -23.58 2.09 -8.03
C PRO A 104 -23.87 2.03 -9.54
N SER A 105 -23.86 3.18 -10.23
CA SER A 105 -24.10 3.26 -11.67
C SER A 105 -22.96 2.64 -12.48
N THR A 106 -21.71 3.04 -12.20
CA THR A 106 -20.51 2.48 -12.85
C THR A 106 -20.38 0.99 -12.54
N PHE A 107 -20.68 0.59 -11.31
CA PHE A 107 -20.70 -0.82 -10.93
C PHE A 107 -21.72 -1.62 -11.74
N ALA A 108 -22.95 -1.13 -11.91
CA ALA A 108 -23.97 -1.82 -12.70
C ALA A 108 -23.55 -2.00 -14.17
N VAL A 109 -22.91 -1.00 -14.77
CA VAL A 109 -22.37 -1.10 -16.14
C VAL A 109 -21.27 -2.16 -16.22
N ALA A 110 -20.29 -2.12 -15.31
CA ALA A 110 -19.20 -3.09 -15.28
C ALA A 110 -19.72 -4.53 -15.04
N LEU A 111 -20.67 -4.70 -14.12
CA LEU A 111 -21.29 -5.98 -13.84
C LEU A 111 -22.03 -6.52 -15.08
N GLY A 112 -22.79 -5.67 -15.78
CA GLY A 112 -23.49 -6.05 -17.01
C GLY A 112 -22.54 -6.52 -18.12
N LEU A 113 -21.37 -5.88 -18.26
CA LEU A 113 -20.34 -6.31 -19.22
C LEU A 113 -19.81 -7.71 -18.87
N ILE A 114 -19.41 -7.92 -17.61
CA ILE A 114 -18.89 -9.20 -17.14
C ILE A 114 -19.94 -10.31 -17.31
N GLN A 115 -21.20 -10.04 -16.93
CA GLN A 115 -22.31 -10.99 -17.10
C GLN A 115 -22.52 -11.38 -18.56
N GLY A 116 -22.43 -10.42 -19.49
CA GLY A 116 -22.51 -10.66 -20.93
C GLY A 116 -21.38 -11.56 -21.44
N GLU A 117 -20.16 -11.38 -20.93
CA GLU A 117 -18.98 -12.16 -21.34
C GLU A 117 -19.02 -13.62 -20.84
N ILE A 118 -19.66 -13.88 -19.70
CA ILE A 118 -19.70 -15.21 -19.08
C ILE A 118 -20.97 -16.02 -19.39
N LEU A 119 -22.02 -15.40 -19.93
CA LEU A 119 -23.36 -16.00 -20.10
C LEU A 119 -23.36 -17.35 -20.84
N ASN A 120 -22.50 -17.50 -21.86
CA ASN A 120 -22.44 -18.69 -22.71
C ASN A 120 -21.34 -19.69 -22.31
N LYS A 121 -20.67 -19.47 -21.18
CA LYS A 121 -19.59 -20.32 -20.68
C LYS A 121 -20.13 -21.33 -19.68
N ASN A 122 -19.56 -22.52 -19.63
CA ASN A 122 -19.86 -23.46 -18.54
C ASN A 122 -19.24 -22.98 -17.22
N GLN A 123 -19.66 -23.54 -16.08
CA GLN A 123 -19.23 -23.06 -14.76
C GLN A 123 -17.70 -23.01 -14.59
N THR A 124 -16.97 -24.03 -15.06
CA THR A 124 -15.51 -24.09 -14.97
C THR A 124 -14.87 -22.96 -15.79
N GLU A 125 -15.35 -22.73 -17.01
CA GLU A 125 -14.88 -21.65 -17.88
C GLU A 125 -15.21 -20.27 -17.31
N GLN A 126 -16.38 -20.10 -16.66
CA GLN A 126 -16.75 -18.85 -15.99
C GLN A 126 -15.76 -18.53 -14.87
N ILE A 127 -15.47 -19.49 -14.00
CA ILE A 127 -14.53 -19.30 -12.89
C ILE A 127 -13.13 -18.96 -13.42
N GLN A 128 -12.63 -19.72 -14.39
CA GLN A 128 -11.32 -19.45 -14.99
C GLN A 128 -11.25 -18.06 -15.63
N TYR A 129 -12.31 -17.67 -16.36
CA TYR A 129 -12.41 -16.35 -16.97
C TYR A 129 -12.38 -15.23 -15.91
N LEU A 130 -13.17 -15.36 -14.84
CA LEU A 130 -13.25 -14.38 -13.77
C LEU A 130 -11.91 -14.26 -13.02
N VAL A 131 -11.25 -15.38 -12.73
CA VAL A 131 -9.92 -15.38 -12.07
C VAL A 131 -8.88 -14.69 -12.94
N MET A 132 -8.83 -15.00 -14.25
CA MET A 132 -7.88 -14.35 -15.16
C MET A 132 -8.16 -12.87 -15.32
N THR A 133 -9.44 -12.49 -15.41
CA THR A 133 -9.86 -11.09 -15.53
C THR A 133 -9.51 -10.30 -14.27
N ASP A 134 -9.78 -10.85 -13.07
CA ASP A 134 -9.39 -10.24 -11.80
C ASP A 134 -7.86 -10.07 -11.69
N ALA A 135 -7.09 -11.10 -12.03
CA ALA A 135 -5.63 -11.03 -12.05
C ALA A 135 -5.12 -9.92 -12.98
N ASN A 136 -5.67 -9.81 -14.19
CA ASN A 136 -5.33 -8.75 -15.14
C ASN A 136 -5.65 -7.36 -14.60
N TRP A 137 -6.82 -7.17 -13.98
CA TRP A 137 -7.21 -5.91 -13.36
C TRP A 137 -6.29 -5.53 -12.20
N ARG A 138 -5.86 -6.49 -11.38
CA ARG A 138 -4.90 -6.25 -10.29
C ARG A 138 -3.55 -5.80 -10.82
N VAL A 139 -3.05 -6.40 -11.90
CA VAL A 139 -1.80 -5.97 -12.55
C VAL A 139 -1.95 -4.56 -13.11
N LEU A 140 -3.03 -4.27 -13.82
CA LEU A 140 -3.29 -2.93 -14.37
C LEU A 140 -3.37 -1.89 -13.26
N TRP A 141 -4.14 -2.16 -12.20
CA TRP A 141 -4.27 -1.28 -11.05
C TRP A 141 -2.93 -1.06 -10.35
N LEU A 142 -2.11 -2.11 -10.20
CA LEU A 142 -0.79 -2.01 -9.62
C LEU A 142 0.11 -1.06 -10.41
N PHE A 143 0.12 -1.18 -11.75
CA PHE A 143 0.92 -0.31 -12.61
C PHE A 143 0.39 1.13 -12.63
N GLU A 144 -0.93 1.33 -12.68
CA GLU A 144 -1.52 2.66 -12.59
C GLU A 144 -1.21 3.33 -11.24
N ASN A 145 -1.36 2.59 -10.14
CA ASN A 145 -1.04 3.09 -8.80
C ASN A 145 0.45 3.43 -8.68
N THR A 146 1.33 2.54 -9.16
CA THR A 146 2.78 2.77 -9.18
C THR A 146 3.12 4.00 -10.01
N TYR A 147 2.57 4.11 -11.22
CA TYR A 147 2.77 5.25 -12.07
C TYR A 147 2.28 6.53 -11.41
N SER A 148 1.15 6.52 -10.70
CA SER A 148 0.61 7.73 -10.08
C SER A 148 1.57 8.38 -9.08
N VAL A 149 2.41 7.59 -8.41
CA VAL A 149 3.31 8.06 -7.33
C VAL A 149 4.81 8.03 -7.65
N ILE A 150 5.23 7.34 -8.72
CA ILE A 150 6.66 7.25 -9.10
C ILE A 150 7.17 8.56 -9.71
N PHE A 151 8.41 8.94 -9.36
CA PHE A 151 9.08 10.12 -9.89
C PHE A 151 9.74 9.90 -11.25
N GLY A 152 9.94 10.99 -12.00
CA GLY A 152 10.64 10.96 -13.29
C GLY A 152 12.04 10.34 -13.19
N GLY A 153 12.82 10.69 -12.16
CA GLY A 153 14.16 10.11 -11.94
C GLY A 153 14.15 8.62 -11.65
N GLN A 154 13.12 8.13 -10.96
CA GLN A 154 12.98 6.69 -10.68
C GLN A 154 12.67 5.94 -11.98
N ILE A 155 11.85 6.51 -12.86
CA ILE A 155 11.60 5.95 -14.20
C ILE A 155 12.89 5.94 -15.04
N GLN A 156 13.69 7.02 -15.01
CA GLN A 156 14.97 7.08 -15.71
C GLN A 156 15.93 6.01 -15.20
N LEU A 157 16.02 5.80 -13.88
CA LEU A 157 16.82 4.73 -13.29
C LEU A 157 16.33 3.33 -13.75
N LEU A 158 15.02 3.10 -13.80
CA LEU A 158 14.46 1.85 -14.34
C LEU A 158 14.85 1.63 -15.81
N GLN A 159 14.84 2.69 -16.63
CA GLN A 159 15.27 2.60 -18.03
C GLN A 159 16.76 2.24 -18.15
N LEU A 160 17.63 2.89 -17.36
CA LEU A 160 19.05 2.56 -17.30
C LEU A 160 19.30 1.11 -16.86
N LEU A 161 18.56 0.64 -15.85
CA LEU A 161 18.62 -0.75 -15.39
C LEU A 161 18.17 -1.73 -16.49
N ASN A 162 17.11 -1.40 -17.24
CA ASN A 162 16.64 -2.20 -18.37
C ASN A 162 17.69 -2.28 -19.49
N GLU A 163 18.37 -1.18 -19.79
CA GLU A 163 19.45 -1.14 -20.78
C GLU A 163 20.65 -2.02 -20.39
N ARG A 164 20.97 -2.10 -19.08
CA ARG A 164 22.06 -2.94 -18.55
C ARG A 164 21.68 -4.41 -18.45
N GLY A 165 20.40 -4.72 -18.26
CA GLY A 165 19.89 -6.08 -18.14
C GLY A 165 20.58 -6.86 -17.01
N VAL A 166 21.15 -8.02 -17.34
CA VAL A 166 21.76 -8.95 -16.37
C VAL A 166 23.07 -8.46 -15.76
N ALA A 167 23.71 -7.44 -16.34
CA ALA A 167 24.96 -6.90 -15.81
C ALA A 167 24.76 -6.15 -14.48
N GLY A 168 23.54 -5.66 -14.22
CA GLY A 168 23.23 -4.82 -13.07
C GLY A 168 23.80 -3.41 -13.21
N PHE A 169 23.44 -2.55 -12.27
CA PHE A 169 23.87 -1.16 -12.17
C PHE A 169 24.62 -0.98 -10.85
N PRO A 170 25.95 -0.77 -10.89
CA PRO A 170 26.76 -0.64 -9.68
C PRO A 170 26.26 0.46 -8.73
N ASN A 171 26.37 0.21 -7.42
CA ASN A 171 25.85 1.15 -6.41
C ASN A 171 26.53 2.53 -6.46
N ASP A 172 27.82 2.60 -6.79
CA ASP A 172 28.54 3.88 -6.96
C ASP A 172 28.03 4.67 -8.17
N GLU A 173 27.66 3.99 -9.26
CA GLU A 173 26.99 4.59 -10.41
C GLU A 173 25.60 5.11 -10.06
N ALA A 174 24.82 4.33 -9.30
CA ALA A 174 23.51 4.75 -8.80
C ALA A 174 23.57 6.02 -7.95
N VAL A 175 24.58 6.14 -7.08
CA VAL A 175 24.81 7.36 -6.29
C VAL A 175 25.12 8.55 -7.19
N ARG A 176 25.96 8.38 -8.22
CA ARG A 176 26.30 9.47 -9.16
C ARG A 176 25.08 9.96 -9.93
N GLU A 177 24.28 9.04 -10.48
CA GLU A 177 23.05 9.40 -11.21
C GLU A 177 22.03 10.10 -10.30
N TRP A 178 21.88 9.63 -9.05
CA TRP A 178 21.03 10.29 -8.07
C TRP A 178 21.47 11.73 -7.78
N GLN A 179 22.78 11.96 -7.56
CA GLN A 179 23.29 13.30 -7.30
C GLN A 179 23.09 14.24 -8.50
N ALA A 180 23.33 13.75 -9.72
CA ALA A 180 23.08 14.51 -10.94
C ALA A 180 21.60 14.87 -11.11
N TYR A 181 20.69 13.93 -10.77
CA TYR A 181 19.25 14.18 -10.76
C TYR A 181 18.87 15.22 -9.70
N LYS A 182 19.37 15.07 -8.47
CA LYS A 182 19.13 16.00 -7.36
C LYS A 182 19.57 17.43 -7.70
N GLU A 183 20.74 17.59 -8.32
CA GLU A 183 21.26 18.89 -8.76
C GLU A 183 20.39 19.53 -9.84
N ARG A 184 19.92 18.75 -10.83
CA ARG A 184 19.05 19.25 -11.92
C ARG A 184 17.72 19.82 -11.41
N PHE A 185 17.22 19.29 -10.30
CA PHE A 185 15.92 19.68 -9.73
C PHE A 185 16.06 20.47 -8.43
N ALA A 186 17.25 20.99 -8.13
CA ALA A 186 17.45 21.95 -7.07
C ALA A 186 16.56 23.20 -7.28
N PRO A 187 15.97 23.78 -6.22
CA PRO A 187 16.16 23.43 -4.81
C PRO A 187 15.20 22.35 -4.27
N HIS A 188 14.24 21.88 -5.07
CA HIS A 188 13.11 21.06 -4.60
C HIS A 188 13.53 19.71 -4.00
N LEU A 189 14.67 19.17 -4.43
CA LEU A 189 15.19 17.89 -3.95
C LEU A 189 16.35 18.02 -2.96
N ASN A 190 16.68 19.23 -2.49
CA ASN A 190 17.85 19.43 -1.62
C ASN A 190 17.79 18.60 -0.32
N GLU A 191 16.60 18.43 0.24
CA GLU A 191 16.35 17.67 1.48
C GLU A 191 16.12 16.17 1.23
N TRP A 192 16.07 15.74 -0.03
CA TRP A 192 15.80 14.35 -0.37
C TRP A 192 17.05 13.49 -0.28
N GLU A 193 16.87 12.30 0.30
CA GLU A 193 17.89 11.28 0.41
C GLU A 193 17.71 10.18 -0.65
N MET A 194 18.81 9.53 -1.03
CA MET A 194 18.77 8.46 -2.03
C MET A 194 18.02 7.22 -1.51
N THR A 195 18.14 6.90 -0.22
CA THR A 195 17.63 5.66 0.34
C THR A 195 16.11 5.53 0.16
N PRO A 196 15.25 6.49 0.59
CA PRO A 196 13.80 6.41 0.33
C PRO A 196 13.44 6.34 -1.17
N PHE A 197 14.24 7.00 -2.01
CA PHE A 197 14.05 7.00 -3.47
C PHE A 197 14.26 5.59 -4.07
N ILE A 198 15.28 4.86 -3.60
CA ILE A 198 15.54 3.48 -4.03
C ILE A 198 14.58 2.50 -3.34
N ASP A 199 14.31 2.67 -2.05
CA ASP A 199 13.46 1.78 -1.27
C ASP A 199 12.04 1.71 -1.84
N PHE A 200 11.51 2.82 -2.36
CA PHE A 200 10.23 2.80 -3.09
C PHE A 200 10.24 1.78 -4.24
N LEU A 201 11.30 1.78 -5.06
CA LEU A 201 11.42 0.86 -6.20
C LEU A 201 11.53 -0.60 -5.74
N VAL A 202 12.24 -0.85 -4.64
CA VAL A 202 12.38 -2.18 -4.04
C VAL A 202 11.04 -2.66 -3.46
N VAL A 203 10.36 -1.83 -2.68
CA VAL A 203 9.05 -2.16 -2.06
C VAL A 203 7.97 -2.40 -3.11
N ARG A 204 8.02 -1.70 -4.25
CA ARG A 204 7.14 -1.97 -5.40
C ARG A 204 7.57 -3.17 -6.24
N GLU A 205 8.69 -3.81 -5.89
CA GLU A 205 9.34 -4.93 -6.59
C GLU A 205 9.66 -4.60 -8.05
N LEU A 206 9.99 -3.33 -8.35
CA LEU A 206 10.40 -2.91 -9.69
C LEU A 206 11.89 -3.17 -9.92
N ILE A 207 12.67 -3.20 -8.84
CA ILE A 207 14.09 -3.53 -8.84
C ILE A 207 14.38 -4.54 -7.74
N THR A 208 15.51 -5.23 -7.87
CA THR A 208 16.14 -5.96 -6.77
C THR A 208 17.49 -5.31 -6.45
N LYS A 209 17.90 -5.41 -5.18
CA LYS A 209 19.14 -4.82 -4.68
C LYS A 209 20.03 -5.92 -4.11
N THR A 210 21.29 -5.93 -4.50
CA THR A 210 22.36 -6.71 -3.86
C THR A 210 23.31 -5.75 -3.14
N ASP A 211 24.32 -6.30 -2.47
CA ASP A 211 25.33 -5.50 -1.76
C ASP A 211 26.12 -4.59 -2.72
N ASP A 212 26.30 -5.01 -3.98
CA ASP A 212 27.17 -4.32 -4.95
C ASP A 212 26.39 -3.58 -6.06
N ALA A 213 25.17 -4.02 -6.39
CA ALA A 213 24.46 -3.52 -7.56
C ALA A 213 22.93 -3.55 -7.44
N LEU A 214 22.29 -2.78 -8.31
CA LEU A 214 20.85 -2.76 -8.54
C LEU A 214 20.53 -3.53 -9.83
N PHE A 215 19.41 -4.26 -9.85
CA PHE A 215 18.95 -4.99 -11.03
C PHE A 215 17.48 -4.68 -11.28
N ILE A 216 17.06 -4.61 -12.55
CA ILE A 216 15.64 -4.53 -12.86
C ILE A 216 14.97 -5.87 -12.55
N ALA A 217 13.84 -5.82 -11.84
CA ALA A 217 13.03 -6.99 -11.60
C ALA A 217 12.14 -7.29 -12.83
N PRO A 218 11.62 -8.52 -13.00
CA PRO A 218 10.65 -8.83 -14.06
C PRO A 218 9.47 -7.85 -14.09
N ARG A 219 8.92 -7.50 -12.92
CA ARG A 219 7.84 -6.51 -12.81
C ARG A 219 8.25 -5.11 -13.26
N GLY A 220 9.50 -4.69 -13.03
CA GLY A 220 10.03 -3.43 -13.54
C GLY A 220 10.03 -3.38 -15.07
N ASN A 221 10.45 -4.46 -15.73
CA ASN A 221 10.41 -4.58 -17.19
C ASN A 221 8.98 -4.55 -17.75
N GLU A 222 8.06 -5.29 -17.12
CA GLU A 222 6.65 -5.28 -17.48
C GLU A 222 6.02 -3.90 -17.27
N PHE A 223 6.38 -3.20 -16.20
CA PHE A 223 5.94 -1.84 -15.93
C PHE A 223 6.41 -0.85 -17.02
N LEU A 224 7.68 -0.89 -17.42
CA LEU A 224 8.19 -0.07 -18.53
C LEU A 224 7.48 -0.40 -19.86
N THR A 225 7.24 -1.68 -20.12
CA THR A 225 6.49 -2.13 -21.32
C THR A 225 5.06 -1.60 -21.30
N TRP A 226 4.40 -1.69 -20.14
CA TRP A 226 3.07 -1.13 -19.93
C TRP A 226 3.04 0.38 -20.14
N MET A 227 4.07 1.12 -19.68
CA MET A 227 4.16 2.56 -19.90
C MET A 227 4.18 2.90 -21.40
N VAL A 228 5.02 2.23 -22.18
CA VAL A 228 5.11 2.42 -23.63
C VAL A 228 3.77 2.09 -24.30
N LYS A 229 3.17 0.95 -23.97
CA LYS A 229 1.90 0.49 -24.53
C LYS A 229 0.74 1.47 -24.30
N ASN A 230 0.75 2.15 -23.15
CA ASN A 230 -0.33 3.07 -22.75
C ASN A 230 0.04 4.55 -22.95
N GLY A 231 1.12 4.87 -23.66
CA GLY A 231 1.53 6.24 -23.95
C GLY A 231 1.88 7.06 -22.70
N ARG A 232 2.35 6.40 -21.64
CA ARG A 232 2.74 7.06 -20.39
C ARG A 232 4.09 7.74 -20.57
N SER A 233 4.16 9.04 -20.28
CA SER A 233 5.40 9.82 -20.38
C SER A 233 6.40 9.39 -19.30
N PRO A 234 7.69 9.18 -19.64
CA PRO A 234 8.77 9.04 -18.67
C PRO A 234 9.21 10.39 -18.09
N ASN A 235 8.91 11.48 -18.80
CA ASN A 235 9.24 12.85 -18.39
C ASN A 235 8.19 13.35 -17.42
N ARG A 236 8.36 13.00 -16.14
CA ARG A 236 7.52 13.47 -15.04
C ARG A 236 8.31 14.43 -14.14
N PRO A 237 7.65 15.44 -13.55
CA PRO A 237 8.23 16.20 -12.46
C PRO A 237 8.45 15.30 -11.23
N TRP A 238 9.19 15.86 -10.25
CA TRP A 238 9.31 15.32 -8.91
C TRP A 238 7.98 15.33 -8.16
#